data_AF-A0A455UCZ2-F1
#
_entry.id   AF-A0A455UCZ2-F1
#
_cell.length_a   1.000
_cell.length_b   1.000
_cell.length_c   1.000
_cell.angle_alpha   90.00
_cell.angle_beta   90.00
_cell.angle_gamma   90.00
#
_symmetry.space_group_name_H-M   'P 1'
#
loop_
_entity.id
_entity.type
_entity.pdbx_description
1 polymer ?
#
loop_
_entity_poly.entity_id
_entity_poly.type
_entity_poly.pdbx_seq_one_letter_code
_entity_poly.pdbx_strand_id
1 'polypeptide(L)'
;MEREQERRAEMGPNDLLTQLDRALQGPNKEALATQIQRQFPVALIDEFQDTDPVQYRIFNAVYDVAQPRRDSAILLIGDPKQAIYAFRGADIFTYLRARHDTDGRHVTLGTNFRSSSAMVAAVNHCFSYADQHSAGAFLFRAESGDNPLPFNPVEAKGTKEALVLNGKSIPAMTLWPMECEEPLSKTAYHTEMAECCASHMAMLLEAGRQQQAGFAKGFAKAADDSDANEEQTLTPLAPLGYGGAGQRPAGSPSDSTGAGQPGHQERLPFRSRQSV
;
A
#
# COMPACT_ATOMS: atom_id res chain seq x y z
N MET A 1 35.03 6.29 8.02
CA MET A 1 34.23 5.05 7.91
C MET A 1 34.32 4.44 6.51
N GLU A 2 34.21 5.21 5.42
CA GLU A 2 34.42 4.69 4.04
C GLU A 2 35.75 3.94 3.83
N ARG A 3 36.87 4.50 4.31
CA ARG A 3 38.20 3.84 4.21
C ARG A 3 38.33 2.54 5.02
N GLU A 4 37.47 2.32 6.02
CA GLU A 4 37.48 1.11 6.84
C GLU A 4 36.67 -0.02 6.15
N GLN A 5 35.59 0.34 5.44
CA GLN A 5 34.77 -0.57 4.62
C GLN A 5 35.52 -1.03 3.36
N GLU A 6 36.23 -0.11 2.68
CA GLU A 6 37.11 -0.45 1.55
C GLU A 6 38.20 -1.47 1.95
N ARG A 7 38.67 -1.42 3.21
CA ARG A 7 39.67 -2.35 3.74
C ARG A 7 39.11 -3.73 4.09
N ARG A 8 37.79 -3.87 4.22
CA ARG A 8 37.10 -5.12 4.61
C ARG A 8 36.39 -5.84 3.46
N ALA A 9 36.36 -5.26 2.25
CA ALA A 9 35.65 -5.81 1.10
C ALA A 9 34.16 -6.12 1.38
N GLU A 10 33.56 -5.43 2.35
CA GLU A 10 32.13 -5.51 2.64
C GLU A 10 31.44 -4.39 1.86
N MET A 11 30.75 -4.75 0.77
CA MET A 11 29.91 -3.80 0.04
C MET A 11 28.54 -3.72 0.71
N GLY A 12 28.18 -2.53 1.19
CA GLY A 12 26.83 -2.24 1.62
C GLY A 12 25.88 -2.09 0.43
N PRO A 13 24.55 -2.19 0.65
CA PRO A 13 23.56 -1.98 -0.42
C PRO A 13 23.69 -0.62 -1.14
N ASN A 14 24.02 0.44 -0.39
CA ASN A 14 24.24 1.78 -0.96
C ASN A 14 25.51 1.86 -1.82
N ASP A 15 26.53 1.04 -1.51
CA ASP A 15 27.77 0.99 -2.29
C ASP A 15 27.52 0.35 -3.65
N LEU A 16 26.64 -0.66 -3.72
CA LEU A 16 26.24 -1.30 -4.98
C LEU A 16 25.56 -0.30 -5.92
N LEU A 17 24.61 0.48 -5.41
CA LEU A 17 23.92 1.51 -6.19
C LEU A 17 24.90 2.60 -6.65
N THR A 18 25.74 3.09 -5.74
CA THR A 18 26.69 4.15 -6.05
C THR A 18 27.75 3.70 -7.06
N GLN A 19 28.22 2.44 -6.98
CA GLN A 19 29.16 1.88 -7.95
C GLN A 19 28.52 1.72 -9.33
N LEU A 20 27.26 1.26 -9.40
CA LEU A 20 26.53 1.15 -10.66
C LEU A 20 26.32 2.53 -11.31
N ASP A 21 25.90 3.54 -10.54
CA ASP A 21 25.78 4.92 -11.02
C ASP A 21 27.12 5.44 -11.58
N ARG A 22 28.22 5.24 -10.86
CA ARG A 22 29.57 5.62 -11.33
C ARG A 22 29.95 4.90 -12.62
N ALA A 23 29.69 3.60 -12.74
CA ALA A 23 29.99 2.82 -13.94
C ALA A 23 29.18 3.32 -15.16
N LEU A 24 27.91 3.67 -14.94
CA LEU A 24 27.01 4.24 -15.96
C LEU A 24 27.31 5.70 -16.31
N GLN A 25 28.19 6.37 -15.57
CA GLN A 25 28.72 7.70 -15.91
C GLN A 25 30.15 7.65 -16.48
N GLY A 26 30.79 6.49 -16.45
CA GLY A 26 32.16 6.29 -16.92
C GLY A 26 32.29 6.14 -18.44
N PRO A 27 33.53 5.89 -18.94
CA PRO A 27 33.82 5.77 -20.37
C PRO A 27 33.09 4.61 -21.06
N ASN A 28 32.71 3.56 -20.32
CA ASN A 28 32.03 2.37 -20.86
C ASN A 28 30.50 2.42 -20.69
N LYS A 29 29.92 3.59 -20.39
CA LYS A 29 28.49 3.74 -20.09
C LYS A 29 27.57 3.15 -21.16
N GLU A 30 27.87 3.36 -22.45
CA GLU A 30 27.01 2.92 -23.55
C GLU A 30 26.99 1.39 -23.66
N ALA A 31 28.15 0.75 -23.50
CA ALA A 31 28.27 -0.69 -23.53
C ALA A 31 27.52 -1.33 -22.35
N LEU A 32 27.67 -0.77 -21.15
CA LEU A 32 26.99 -1.24 -19.95
C LEU A 32 25.47 -1.04 -20.03
N ALA A 33 25.00 0.15 -20.40
CA ALA A 33 23.58 0.44 -20.57
C ALA A 33 22.94 -0.48 -21.63
N THR A 34 23.61 -0.68 -22.77
CA THR A 34 23.15 -1.59 -23.83
C THR A 34 23.08 -3.04 -23.32
N GLN A 35 24.05 -3.48 -22.53
CA GLN A 35 24.03 -4.83 -21.96
C GLN A 35 22.86 -5.00 -20.99
N ILE A 36 22.60 -4.01 -20.14
CA ILE A 36 21.47 -4.02 -19.20
C ILE A 36 20.14 -4.04 -19.98
N GLN A 37 19.99 -3.18 -21.00
CA GLN A 37 18.78 -3.15 -21.84
C GLN A 37 18.56 -4.46 -22.60
N ARG A 38 19.63 -5.14 -23.06
CA ARG A 38 19.49 -6.46 -23.71
C ARG A 38 18.97 -7.52 -22.75
N GLN A 39 19.38 -7.45 -21.49
CA GLN A 39 18.92 -8.38 -20.45
C GLN A 39 17.52 -8.02 -19.95
N PHE A 40 17.24 -6.73 -19.82
CA PHE A 40 16.00 -6.16 -19.32
C PHE A 40 15.47 -5.14 -20.34
N PRO A 41 14.85 -5.60 -21.43
CA PRO A 41 14.31 -4.68 -22.45
C PRO A 41 13.15 -3.84 -21.88
N VAL A 42 12.46 -4.34 -20.86
CA VAL A 42 11.39 -3.62 -20.16
C VAL A 42 11.63 -3.66 -18.66
N ALA A 43 11.59 -2.51 -18.01
CA ALA A 43 11.65 -2.37 -16.56
C ALA A 43 10.35 -1.81 -15.98
N LEU A 44 9.89 -2.38 -14.86
CA LEU A 44 8.76 -1.88 -14.08
C LEU A 44 9.30 -1.49 -12.71
N ILE A 45 9.18 -0.21 -12.36
CA ILE A 45 9.61 0.33 -11.07
C ILE A 45 8.34 0.68 -10.29
N ASP A 46 8.05 -0.13 -9.28
CA ASP A 46 6.94 0.13 -8.34
C ASP A 46 7.40 1.03 -7.19
N GLU A 47 6.45 1.68 -6.50
CA GLU A 47 6.70 2.63 -5.41
C GLU A 47 7.73 3.72 -5.78
N PHE A 48 7.65 4.22 -7.02
CA PHE A 48 8.64 5.16 -7.56
C PHE A 48 8.77 6.46 -6.74
N GLN A 49 7.74 6.85 -5.99
CA GLN A 49 7.79 8.00 -5.09
C GLN A 49 8.83 7.86 -3.95
N ASP A 50 9.25 6.63 -3.64
CA ASP A 50 10.24 6.34 -2.59
C ASP A 50 11.67 6.22 -3.16
N THR A 51 11.87 6.56 -4.43
CA THR A 51 13.19 6.52 -5.06
C THR A 51 14.05 7.75 -4.77
N ASP A 52 15.36 7.56 -4.83
CA ASP A 52 16.36 8.61 -4.63
C ASP A 52 16.99 9.11 -5.95
N PRO A 53 17.70 10.26 -5.94
CA PRO A 53 18.34 10.80 -7.15
C PRO A 53 19.39 9.88 -7.80
N VAL A 54 20.05 8.98 -7.05
CA VAL A 54 21.03 8.03 -7.59
C VAL A 54 20.30 6.96 -8.40
N GLN A 55 19.23 6.40 -7.87
CA GLN A 55 18.40 5.42 -8.56
C GLN A 55 17.83 5.99 -9.86
N TYR A 56 17.30 7.21 -9.82
CA TYR A 56 16.77 7.85 -11.02
C TYR A 56 17.84 8.11 -12.09
N ARG A 57 19.06 8.51 -11.70
CA ARG A 57 20.18 8.64 -12.65
C ARG A 57 20.52 7.31 -13.32
N ILE A 58 20.53 6.21 -12.56
CA ILE A 58 20.75 4.86 -13.10
C ILE A 58 19.67 4.53 -14.14
N PHE A 59 18.39 4.73 -13.79
CA PHE A 59 17.29 4.47 -14.71
C PHE A 59 17.39 5.32 -15.98
N ASN A 60 17.72 6.59 -15.85
CA ASN A 60 17.87 7.48 -17.00
C ASN A 60 19.09 7.14 -17.86
N ALA A 61 20.22 6.74 -17.26
CA ALA A 61 21.39 6.31 -17.99
C ALA A 61 21.14 5.01 -18.79
N VAL A 62 20.29 4.12 -18.27
CA VAL A 62 19.96 2.86 -18.94
C VAL A 62 18.86 3.05 -19.97
N TYR A 63 17.74 3.69 -19.64
CA TYR A 63 16.52 3.67 -20.47
C TYR A 63 16.22 4.98 -21.21
N ASP A 64 16.98 6.04 -20.98
CA ASP A 64 16.71 7.40 -21.50
C ASP A 64 15.23 7.80 -21.29
N VAL A 65 14.88 8.10 -20.04
CA VAL A 65 13.47 8.29 -19.63
C VAL A 65 12.80 9.39 -20.44
N ALA A 66 13.54 10.45 -20.77
CA ALA A 66 13.06 11.58 -21.54
C ALA A 66 12.87 11.27 -23.03
N GLN A 67 13.75 10.45 -23.63
CA GLN A 67 13.73 10.11 -25.05
C GLN A 67 13.61 8.59 -25.22
N PRO A 68 12.40 8.03 -25.05
CA PRO A 68 12.20 6.59 -25.08
C PRO A 68 12.55 6.02 -26.45
N ARG A 69 13.30 4.92 -26.44
CA ARG A 69 13.65 4.17 -27.65
C ARG A 69 12.58 3.12 -27.97
N ARG A 70 12.52 2.65 -29.22
CA ARG A 70 11.54 1.62 -29.63
C ARG A 70 11.87 0.22 -29.13
N ASP A 71 13.14 -0.04 -28.81
CA ASP A 71 13.68 -1.34 -28.42
C ASP A 71 13.74 -1.56 -26.90
N SER A 72 13.38 -0.55 -26.10
CA SER A 72 13.34 -0.66 -24.63
C SER A 72 12.26 0.22 -24.01
N ALA A 73 11.76 -0.16 -22.83
CA ALA A 73 10.80 0.63 -22.09
C ALA A 73 11.06 0.61 -20.58
N ILE A 74 10.65 1.69 -19.91
CA ILE A 74 10.59 1.76 -18.45
C ILE A 74 9.22 2.31 -18.04
N LEU A 75 8.58 1.63 -17.10
CA LEU A 75 7.33 2.04 -16.49
C LEU A 75 7.60 2.42 -15.04
N LEU A 76 7.33 3.67 -14.71
CA LEU A 76 7.47 4.21 -13.36
C LEU A 76 6.08 4.29 -12.74
N ILE A 77 5.82 3.46 -11.74
CA ILE A 77 4.54 3.34 -11.06
C ILE A 77 4.74 3.87 -9.65
N GLY A 78 3.86 4.78 -9.23
CA GLY A 78 3.93 5.34 -7.90
C GLY A 78 2.85 6.37 -7.66
N ASP A 79 2.74 6.80 -6.41
CA ASP A 79 1.85 7.86 -6.00
C ASP A 79 2.64 8.95 -5.24
N PRO A 80 2.87 10.14 -5.82
CA PRO A 80 3.61 11.20 -5.15
C PRO A 80 2.89 11.70 -3.89
N LYS A 81 1.57 11.50 -3.78
CA LYS A 81 0.78 11.85 -2.59
C LYS A 81 1.16 10.98 -1.38
N GLN A 82 1.86 9.85 -1.61
CA GLN A 82 2.32 8.92 -0.58
C GLN A 82 3.82 9.06 -0.27
N ALA A 83 4.50 10.05 -0.85
CA ALA A 83 5.92 10.33 -0.59
C ALA A 83 6.14 10.91 0.83
N ILE A 84 5.98 10.08 1.86
CA ILE A 84 6.11 10.45 3.28
C ILE A 84 7.52 10.18 3.84
N TYR A 85 8.43 9.64 3.02
CA TYR A 85 9.77 9.20 3.43
C TYR A 85 10.89 10.22 3.13
N ALA A 86 10.59 11.52 3.13
CA ALA A 86 11.60 12.57 2.94
C ALA A 86 12.81 12.45 3.90
N PHE A 87 12.61 11.89 5.10
CA PHE A 87 13.67 11.65 6.09
C PHE A 87 14.61 10.46 5.77
N ARG A 88 14.31 9.64 4.75
CA ARG A 88 15.14 8.50 4.31
C ARG A 88 15.87 8.74 2.99
N GLY A 89 15.81 9.96 2.43
CA GLY A 89 16.50 10.31 1.19
C GLY A 89 15.67 10.10 -0.08
N ALA A 90 14.43 9.62 0.03
CA ALA A 90 13.45 9.72 -1.05
C ALA A 90 13.16 11.21 -1.29
N ASP A 91 13.28 11.62 -2.55
CA ASP A 91 13.23 13.03 -2.92
C ASP A 91 12.06 13.28 -3.86
N ILE A 92 11.05 14.02 -3.38
CA ILE A 92 9.91 14.45 -4.21
C ILE A 92 10.38 15.21 -5.48
N PHE A 93 11.52 15.90 -5.44
CA PHE A 93 12.09 16.55 -6.62
C PHE A 93 12.55 15.52 -7.66
N THR A 94 12.99 14.33 -7.26
CA THR A 94 13.30 13.21 -8.18
C THR A 94 12.03 12.74 -8.88
N TYR A 95 10.94 12.58 -8.12
CA TYR A 95 9.64 12.27 -8.72
C TYR A 95 9.19 13.37 -9.70
N LEU A 96 9.27 14.64 -9.31
CA LEU A 96 8.89 15.77 -10.17
C LEU A 96 9.74 15.84 -11.43
N ARG A 97 11.04 15.53 -11.32
CA ARG A 97 11.95 15.46 -12.47
C ARG A 97 11.53 14.34 -13.42
N ALA A 98 11.26 13.15 -12.90
CA ALA A 98 10.78 12.03 -13.72
C ALA A 98 9.42 12.34 -14.36
N ARG A 99 8.52 13.01 -13.63
CA ARG A 99 7.23 13.47 -14.16
C ARG A 99 7.43 14.42 -15.33
N HIS A 100 8.36 15.37 -15.22
CA HIS A 100 8.72 16.27 -16.32
C HIS A 100 9.34 15.51 -17.50
N ASP A 101 10.30 14.61 -17.25
CA ASP A 101 10.95 13.83 -18.31
C ASP A 101 9.95 12.89 -19.02
N THR A 102 8.86 12.51 -18.34
CA THR A 102 7.76 11.70 -18.88
C THR A 102 6.53 12.49 -19.34
N ASP A 103 6.66 13.80 -19.52
CA ASP A 103 5.53 14.64 -19.90
C ASP A 103 4.82 14.14 -21.18
N GLY A 104 3.50 14.28 -21.21
CA GLY A 104 2.62 13.73 -22.26
C GLY A 104 2.44 12.21 -22.23
N ARG A 105 3.04 11.48 -21.28
CA ARG A 105 2.97 10.00 -21.18
C ARG A 105 2.47 9.49 -19.83
N HIS A 106 1.77 10.33 -19.05
CA HIS A 106 1.24 9.94 -17.75
C HIS A 106 -0.10 9.20 -17.88
N VAL A 107 -0.25 8.12 -17.10
CA VAL A 107 -1.51 7.39 -16.96
C VAL A 107 -1.88 7.39 -15.48
N THR A 108 -3.15 7.68 -15.17
CA THR A 108 -3.67 7.68 -13.80
C THR A 108 -4.76 6.61 -13.65
N LEU A 109 -4.71 5.86 -12.55
CA LEU A 109 -5.75 4.89 -12.20
C LEU A 109 -6.84 5.59 -11.38
N GLY A 110 -8.01 5.81 -11.99
CA GLY A 110 -9.10 6.58 -11.41
C GLY A 110 -10.02 5.83 -10.44
N THR A 111 -9.85 4.52 -10.25
CA THR A 111 -10.77 3.69 -9.43
C THR A 111 -10.04 2.97 -8.30
N ASN A 112 -10.51 3.15 -7.07
CA ASN A 112 -10.06 2.45 -5.88
C ASN A 112 -10.82 1.13 -5.70
N PHE A 113 -10.10 0.01 -5.66
CA PHE A 113 -10.65 -1.34 -5.47
C PHE A 113 -10.49 -1.89 -4.05
N ARG A 114 -9.84 -1.14 -3.14
CA ARG A 114 -9.46 -1.61 -1.81
C ARG A 114 -10.43 -1.17 -0.71
N SER A 115 -11.11 -0.04 -0.90
CA SER A 115 -11.84 0.65 0.15
C SER A 115 -13.34 0.72 -0.12
N SER A 116 -14.12 0.92 0.95
CA SER A 116 -15.56 1.19 0.84
C SER A 116 -15.82 2.54 0.17
N SER A 117 -16.97 2.67 -0.47
CA SER A 117 -17.36 3.93 -1.11
C SER A 117 -17.43 5.08 -0.11
N ALA A 118 -17.88 4.82 1.13
CA ALA A 118 -17.89 5.81 2.20
C ALA A 118 -16.49 6.30 2.58
N MET A 119 -15.49 5.41 2.62
CA MET A 119 -14.10 5.79 2.92
C MET A 119 -13.51 6.64 1.80
N VAL A 120 -13.67 6.21 0.54
CA VAL A 120 -13.19 6.97 -0.62
C VAL A 120 -13.85 8.34 -0.69
N ALA A 121 -15.16 8.43 -0.44
CA ALA A 121 -15.89 9.69 -0.41
C ALA A 121 -15.37 10.65 0.67
N ALA A 122 -15.12 10.15 1.88
CA ALA A 122 -14.59 10.96 2.97
C ALA A 122 -13.19 11.51 2.65
N VAL A 123 -12.29 10.66 2.14
CA VAL A 123 -10.94 11.07 1.72
C VAL A 123 -11.00 12.08 0.57
N ASN A 124 -11.80 11.81 -0.46
CA ASN A 124 -12.01 12.74 -1.58
C ASN A 124 -12.51 14.10 -1.08
N HIS A 125 -13.44 14.13 -0.13
CA HIS A 125 -13.95 15.37 0.44
C HIS A 125 -12.85 16.18 1.13
N CYS A 126 -12.10 15.55 2.05
CA CYS A 126 -11.01 16.22 2.78
C CYS A 126 -9.96 16.82 1.83
N PHE A 127 -9.47 16.03 0.87
CA PHE A 127 -8.41 16.48 -0.02
C PHE A 127 -8.91 17.43 -1.11
N SER A 128 -10.16 17.31 -1.58
CA SER A 128 -10.74 18.30 -2.49
C SER A 128 -10.93 19.66 -1.81
N TYR A 129 -11.28 19.65 -0.52
CA TYR A 129 -11.32 20.88 0.27
C TYR A 129 -9.92 21.46 0.47
N ALA A 130 -8.94 20.63 0.84
CA ALA A 130 -7.55 21.06 1.00
C ALA A 130 -6.96 21.62 -0.31
N ASP A 131 -7.33 21.06 -1.47
CA ASP A 131 -6.83 21.53 -2.77
C ASP A 131 -7.38 22.91 -3.17
N GLN A 132 -8.38 23.44 -2.48
CA GLN A 132 -8.83 24.83 -2.66
C GLN A 132 -7.87 25.85 -2.01
N HIS A 133 -6.98 25.41 -1.12
CA HIS A 133 -5.99 26.29 -0.50
C HIS A 133 -5.01 26.82 -1.56
N SER A 134 -4.43 28.01 -1.33
CA SER A 134 -3.49 28.65 -2.27
C SER A 134 -2.28 27.78 -2.61
N ALA A 135 -1.82 26.96 -1.66
CA ALA A 135 -0.70 26.02 -1.81
C ALA A 135 -1.12 24.65 -2.39
N GLY A 136 -2.42 24.40 -2.60
CA GLY A 136 -2.97 23.09 -2.97
C GLY A 136 -2.92 22.07 -1.83
N ALA A 137 -3.49 20.90 -2.07
CA ALA A 137 -3.65 19.85 -1.05
C ALA A 137 -2.31 19.29 -0.54
N PHE A 138 -1.29 19.33 -1.39
CA PHE A 138 0.05 18.80 -1.12
C PHE A 138 1.11 19.89 -0.96
N LEU A 139 0.71 21.16 -0.91
CA LEU A 139 1.60 22.31 -0.69
C LEU A 139 2.60 22.61 -1.83
N PHE A 140 2.34 22.11 -3.05
CA PHE A 140 3.21 22.30 -4.22
C PHE A 140 2.65 23.28 -5.25
N ARG A 141 1.49 23.89 -5.02
CA ARG A 141 0.97 24.90 -5.94
C ARG A 141 1.80 26.18 -5.81
N ALA A 142 2.39 26.61 -6.92
CA ALA A 142 3.12 27.86 -7.03
C ALA A 142 2.17 29.06 -7.10
N GLU A 143 2.66 30.26 -6.76
CA GLU A 143 1.89 31.51 -6.89
C GLU A 143 1.45 31.80 -8.33
N SER A 144 2.16 31.26 -9.32
CA SER A 144 1.78 31.31 -10.74
C SER A 144 0.51 30.50 -11.07
N GLY A 145 0.04 29.67 -10.14
CA GLY A 145 -1.08 28.74 -10.32
C GLY A 145 -0.64 27.35 -10.81
N ASP A 146 0.63 27.16 -11.17
CA ASP A 146 1.15 25.83 -11.53
C ASP A 146 1.06 24.89 -10.33
N ASN A 147 0.45 23.72 -10.54
CA ASN A 147 0.26 22.71 -9.51
C ASN A 147 0.74 21.37 -10.05
N PRO A 148 2.01 21.01 -9.83
CA PRO A 148 2.57 19.76 -10.35
C PRO A 148 1.97 18.52 -9.68
N LEU A 149 1.35 18.68 -8.51
CA LEU A 149 0.75 17.62 -7.70
C LEU A 149 -0.69 18.00 -7.27
N PRO A 150 -1.63 18.07 -8.22
CA PRO A 150 -3.03 18.34 -7.89
C PRO A 150 -3.68 17.12 -7.25
N PHE A 151 -4.66 17.35 -6.37
CA PHE A 151 -5.52 16.27 -5.93
C PHE A 151 -6.55 15.93 -7.00
N ASN A 152 -6.52 14.69 -7.48
CA ASN A 152 -7.53 14.16 -8.39
C ASN A 152 -8.40 13.16 -7.62
N PRO A 153 -9.71 13.45 -7.40
CA PRO A 153 -10.62 12.50 -6.78
C PRO A 153 -10.68 11.19 -7.57
N VAL A 154 -10.87 10.09 -6.84
CA VAL A 154 -11.00 8.75 -7.45
C VAL A 154 -12.39 8.17 -7.20
N GLU A 155 -12.84 7.33 -8.13
CA GLU A 155 -14.03 6.52 -7.97
C GLU A 155 -13.78 5.38 -6.98
N ALA A 156 -14.84 4.87 -6.37
CA ALA A 156 -14.77 3.68 -5.52
C ALA A 156 -15.46 2.51 -6.24
N LYS A 157 -14.76 1.37 -6.33
CA LYS A 157 -15.45 0.12 -6.63
C LYS A 157 -16.38 -0.30 -5.49
N GLY A 158 -16.01 0.08 -4.27
CA GLY A 158 -16.70 -0.28 -3.04
C GLY A 158 -16.43 -1.72 -2.61
N THR A 159 -16.77 -2.01 -1.35
CA THR A 159 -16.84 -3.36 -0.79
C THR A 159 -18.31 -3.71 -0.55
N LYS A 160 -18.63 -5.00 -0.49
CA LYS A 160 -19.98 -5.47 -0.12
C LYS A 160 -20.23 -5.43 1.40
N GLU A 161 -19.18 -5.18 2.17
CA GLU A 161 -19.20 -5.21 3.63
C GLU A 161 -19.09 -3.80 4.20
N ALA A 162 -19.89 -3.50 5.23
CA ALA A 162 -19.77 -2.28 6.01
C ALA A 162 -19.44 -2.64 7.46
N LEU A 163 -18.64 -1.79 8.11
CA LEU A 163 -18.40 -1.91 9.53
C LEU A 163 -19.64 -1.39 10.28
N VAL A 164 -20.24 -2.24 11.09
CA VAL A 164 -21.46 -1.94 11.84
C VAL A 164 -21.22 -2.05 13.34
N LEU A 165 -21.99 -1.26 14.10
CA LEU A 165 -22.11 -1.31 15.55
C LEU A 165 -23.60 -1.24 15.90
N ASN A 166 -24.10 -2.19 16.68
CA ASN A 166 -25.51 -2.30 17.06
C ASN A 166 -26.47 -2.25 15.85
N GLY A 167 -26.11 -2.96 14.77
CA GLY A 167 -26.89 -3.03 13.54
C GLY A 167 -26.89 -1.77 12.67
N LYS A 168 -26.06 -0.77 12.99
CA LYS A 168 -25.92 0.48 12.22
C LYS A 168 -24.51 0.60 11.65
N SER A 169 -24.40 1.01 10.38
CA SER A 169 -23.10 1.34 9.78
C SER A 169 -22.45 2.50 10.54
N ILE A 170 -21.19 2.36 10.88
CA ILE A 170 -20.42 3.46 11.47
C ILE A 170 -19.82 4.34 10.36
N PRO A 171 -19.60 5.65 10.60
CA PRO A 171 -18.93 6.53 9.65
C PRO A 171 -17.53 6.03 9.30
N ALA A 172 -17.13 6.16 8.02
CA ALA A 172 -15.80 5.74 7.57
C ALA A 172 -14.67 6.63 8.12
N MET A 173 -14.97 7.90 8.42
CA MET A 173 -14.03 8.84 9.01
C MET A 173 -14.71 9.58 10.16
N THR A 174 -14.07 9.58 11.33
CA THR A 174 -14.53 10.31 12.51
C THR A 174 -13.41 11.24 12.95
N LEU A 175 -13.74 12.52 13.13
CA LEU A 175 -12.83 13.51 13.68
C LEU A 175 -13.22 13.75 15.13
N TRP A 176 -12.26 13.59 16.05
CA TRP A 176 -12.44 13.88 17.47
C TRP A 176 -11.72 15.19 17.81
N PRO A 177 -12.46 16.32 17.85
CA PRO A 177 -11.90 17.54 18.40
C PRO A 177 -11.70 17.38 19.90
N MET A 178 -10.57 17.86 20.41
CA MET A 178 -10.37 18.04 21.84
C MET A 178 -10.68 19.49 22.17
N GLU A 179 -11.77 19.71 22.89
CA GLU A 179 -12.07 21.03 23.42
C GLU A 179 -11.10 21.34 24.56
N CYS A 180 -10.39 22.45 24.46
CA CYS A 180 -9.52 22.92 25.53
C CYS A 180 -9.62 24.43 25.66
N GLU A 181 -9.77 24.90 26.90
CA GLU A 181 -9.83 26.33 27.21
C GLU A 181 -8.42 26.97 27.22
N GLU A 182 -7.39 26.18 27.52
CA GLU A 182 -5.99 26.61 27.54
C GLU A 182 -5.13 25.85 26.52
N PRO A 183 -4.03 26.44 26.00
CA PRO A 183 -3.14 25.74 25.08
C PRO A 183 -2.51 24.48 25.72
N LEU A 184 -2.72 23.32 25.10
CA LEU A 184 -2.11 22.06 25.53
C LEU A 184 -0.69 21.90 24.97
N SER A 185 0.17 21.26 25.78
CA SER A 185 1.45 20.76 25.25
C SER A 185 1.21 19.61 24.26
N LYS A 186 2.10 19.48 23.26
CA LYS A 186 2.05 18.38 22.28
C LYS A 186 2.00 17.00 22.95
N THR A 187 2.77 16.82 24.02
CA THR A 187 2.82 15.56 24.78
C THR A 187 1.49 15.27 25.45
N ALA A 188 0.90 16.25 26.14
CA ALA A 188 -0.39 16.08 26.80
C ALA A 188 -1.51 15.74 25.80
N TYR A 189 -1.57 16.46 24.68
CA TYR A 189 -2.53 16.19 23.61
C TYR A 189 -2.38 14.78 23.04
N HIS A 190 -1.14 14.34 22.74
CA HIS A 190 -0.90 13.00 22.22
C HIS A 190 -1.30 11.90 23.22
N THR A 191 -1.01 12.07 24.51
CA THR A 191 -1.38 11.10 25.55
C THR A 191 -2.90 10.94 25.63
N GLU A 192 -3.62 12.05 25.78
CA GLU A 192 -5.07 12.04 25.92
C GLU A 192 -5.77 11.49 24.67
N MET A 193 -5.35 11.91 23.46
CA MET A 193 -5.91 11.37 22.22
C MET A 193 -5.59 9.89 22.02
N ALA A 194 -4.43 9.42 22.48
CA ALA A 194 -4.08 8.01 22.44
C ALA A 194 -4.98 7.19 23.38
N GLU A 195 -5.29 7.69 24.58
CA GLU A 195 -6.21 7.05 25.52
C GLU A 195 -7.64 6.99 24.98
N CYS A 196 -8.12 8.08 24.36
CA CYS A 196 -9.41 8.11 23.68
C CYS A 196 -9.49 7.10 22.53
N CYS A 197 -8.46 7.03 21.68
CA CYS A 197 -8.36 6.07 20.59
C CYS A 197 -8.35 4.62 21.12
N ALA A 198 -7.53 4.33 22.13
CA ALA A 198 -7.45 3.01 22.75
C ALA A 198 -8.78 2.59 23.36
N SER A 199 -9.46 3.50 24.06
CA SER A 199 -10.78 3.25 24.66
C SER A 199 -11.84 2.95 23.59
N HIS A 200 -11.83 3.69 22.47
CA HIS A 200 -12.75 3.44 21.36
C HIS A 200 -12.50 2.08 20.70
N MET A 201 -11.23 1.71 20.47
CA MET A 201 -10.87 0.41 19.91
C MET A 201 -11.26 -0.72 20.86
N ALA A 202 -11.04 -0.57 22.16
CA ALA A 202 -11.45 -1.55 23.17
C ALA A 202 -12.97 -1.74 23.18
N MET A 203 -13.75 -0.65 23.10
CA MET A 203 -15.21 -0.70 22.99
C MET A 203 -15.66 -1.46 21.74
N LEU A 204 -15.08 -1.17 20.57
CA LEU A 204 -15.42 -1.86 19.32
C LEU A 204 -15.10 -3.36 19.38
N LEU A 205 -13.96 -3.73 19.96
CA LEU A 205 -13.56 -5.13 20.11
C LEU A 205 -14.45 -5.88 21.11
N GLU A 206 -14.83 -5.24 22.22
CA GLU A 206 -15.75 -5.84 23.20
C GLU A 206 -17.15 -6.00 22.61
N ALA A 207 -17.66 -5.00 21.89
CA ALA A 207 -18.89 -5.12 21.12
C ALA A 207 -18.79 -6.23 20.06
N GLY A 208 -17.61 -6.42 19.47
CA GLY A 208 -17.32 -7.54 18.57
C GLY A 208 -17.47 -8.90 19.25
N ARG A 209 -16.92 -9.07 20.46
CA ARG A 209 -17.11 -10.29 21.27
C ARG A 209 -18.57 -10.57 21.60
N GLN A 210 -19.36 -9.52 21.76
CA GLN A 210 -20.81 -9.60 22.02
C GLN A 210 -21.65 -9.73 20.74
N GLN A 211 -21.02 -9.89 19.56
CA GLN A 211 -21.68 -9.94 18.25
C GLN A 211 -22.52 -8.69 17.93
N GLN A 212 -22.15 -7.55 18.51
CA GLN A 212 -22.77 -6.25 18.27
C GLN A 212 -21.97 -5.39 17.30
N ALA A 213 -20.67 -5.65 17.13
CA ALA A 213 -19.82 -4.97 16.15
C ALA A 213 -19.15 -5.96 15.18
N GLY A 214 -19.05 -5.59 13.91
CA GLY A 214 -18.53 -6.49 12.88
C GLY A 214 -18.67 -5.96 11.47
N PHE A 215 -18.20 -6.74 10.50
CA PHE A 215 -18.45 -6.49 9.09
C PHE A 215 -19.73 -7.19 8.65
N ALA A 216 -20.71 -6.42 8.19
CA ALA A 216 -21.99 -6.93 7.72
C ALA A 216 -22.10 -6.77 6.19
N LYS A 217 -22.56 -7.83 5.51
CA LYS A 217 -22.88 -7.79 4.07
C LYS A 217 -24.22 -7.09 3.84
N GLY A 218 -24.34 -6.36 2.74
CA GLY A 218 -25.58 -5.70 2.32
C GLY A 218 -25.79 -4.28 2.89
N PHE A 219 -24.97 -3.84 3.86
CA PHE A 219 -25.00 -2.46 4.39
C PHE A 219 -24.13 -1.47 3.60
N ALA A 220 -23.29 -1.96 2.67
CA ALA A 220 -22.33 -1.15 1.93
C ALA A 220 -22.90 -0.48 0.67
N LYS A 221 -24.16 -0.77 0.30
CA LYS A 221 -24.85 -0.04 -0.76
C LYS A 221 -25.46 1.24 -0.19
N ALA A 222 -24.90 2.38 -0.57
CA ALA A 222 -25.56 3.67 -0.34
C ALA A 222 -26.74 3.85 -1.31
N ALA A 223 -27.92 4.08 -0.71
CA ALA A 223 -29.06 4.88 -1.15
C ALA A 223 -29.80 4.67 -2.50
N ASP A 224 -29.30 3.96 -3.51
CA ASP A 224 -30.04 3.73 -4.76
C ASP A 224 -29.95 2.27 -5.21
N ASP A 225 -30.82 1.41 -4.67
CA ASP A 225 -31.46 0.28 -5.38
C ASP A 225 -32.16 -0.66 -4.38
N SER A 226 -33.47 -0.82 -4.57
CA SER A 226 -34.40 -1.55 -3.71
C SER A 226 -34.40 -3.06 -4.01
N ASP A 227 -33.29 -3.75 -3.77
CA ASP A 227 -33.28 -5.22 -3.74
C ASP A 227 -32.72 -5.71 -2.40
N ALA A 228 -33.59 -5.69 -1.39
CA ALA A 228 -33.33 -6.18 -0.05
C ALA A 228 -33.81 -7.64 0.07
N ASN A 229 -32.95 -8.59 -0.28
CA ASN A 229 -33.13 -9.98 0.13
C ASN A 229 -31.81 -10.78 0.19
N GLU A 230 -30.73 -10.14 0.63
CA GLU A 230 -29.53 -10.87 1.06
C GLU A 230 -29.57 -11.08 2.58
N GLU A 231 -29.44 -12.33 3.02
CA GLU A 231 -29.38 -12.71 4.42
C GLU A 231 -28.23 -11.95 5.11
N GLN A 232 -28.56 -11.09 6.07
CA GLN A 232 -27.59 -10.23 6.74
C GLN A 232 -26.69 -11.05 7.65
N THR A 233 -25.53 -11.46 7.14
CA THR A 233 -24.51 -12.13 7.94
C THR A 233 -23.56 -11.12 8.55
N LEU A 234 -23.44 -11.11 9.89
CA LEU A 234 -22.45 -10.33 10.62
C LEU A 234 -21.20 -11.18 10.88
N THR A 235 -20.04 -10.71 10.42
CA THR A 235 -18.74 -11.24 10.82
C THR A 235 -18.23 -10.41 11.99
N PRO A 236 -18.22 -10.92 13.24
CA PRO A 236 -17.86 -10.12 14.40
C PRO A 236 -16.42 -9.60 14.33
N LEU A 237 -16.18 -8.40 14.87
CA LEU A 237 -14.83 -7.90 15.09
C LEU A 237 -14.13 -8.81 16.11
N ALA A 238 -13.13 -9.57 15.66
CA ALA A 238 -12.31 -10.38 16.54
C ALA A 238 -10.85 -9.92 16.44
N PRO A 239 -10.12 -9.79 17.56
CA PRO A 239 -8.68 -9.69 17.49
C PRO A 239 -8.15 -10.95 16.79
N LEU A 240 -7.21 -10.78 15.85
CA LEU A 240 -6.53 -11.92 15.22
C LEU A 240 -5.96 -12.79 16.34
N GLY A 241 -6.59 -13.94 16.57
CA GLY A 241 -6.06 -14.91 17.50
C GLY A 241 -4.67 -15.29 17.00
N TYR A 242 -3.65 -15.13 17.84
CA TYR A 242 -2.39 -15.85 17.63
C TYR A 242 -2.75 -17.33 17.42
N GLY A 243 -2.45 -17.81 16.22
CA GLY A 243 -3.18 -18.91 15.59
C GLY A 243 -3.28 -20.20 16.40
N GLY A 244 -4.51 -20.71 16.50
CA GLY A 244 -4.78 -22.13 16.42
C GLY A 244 -5.43 -22.39 15.07
N ALA A 245 -4.65 -22.89 14.11
CA ALA A 245 -5.16 -23.29 12.81
C ALA A 245 -6.32 -24.31 12.98
N GLY A 246 -7.45 -24.01 12.33
CA GLY A 246 -8.44 -24.97 11.87
C GLY A 246 -8.95 -26.00 12.87
N GLN A 247 -9.99 -25.65 13.63
CA GLN A 247 -10.96 -26.66 14.06
C GLN A 247 -12.32 -26.32 13.48
N ARG A 248 -12.63 -26.98 12.36
CA ARG A 248 -14.02 -27.20 11.93
C ARG A 248 -14.73 -27.99 13.05
N PRO A 249 -16.04 -27.79 13.27
CA PRO A 249 -16.76 -28.53 14.28
C PRO A 249 -16.72 -30.03 13.94
N ALA A 250 -16.16 -30.82 14.84
CA ALA A 250 -16.14 -32.27 14.73
C ALA A 250 -17.57 -32.80 14.83
N GLY A 251 -18.02 -33.46 13.77
CA GLY A 251 -19.21 -34.30 13.81
C GLY A 251 -19.05 -35.42 14.84
N SER A 252 -20.17 -35.78 15.46
CA SER A 252 -20.31 -36.84 16.44
C SER A 252 -19.73 -38.17 15.93
N PRO A 253 -18.93 -38.91 16.70
CA PRO A 253 -18.63 -40.30 16.38
C PRO A 253 -19.62 -41.22 17.12
N SER A 254 -20.42 -41.92 16.32
CA SER A 254 -21.09 -43.17 16.68
C SER A 254 -20.06 -44.29 16.87
N ASP A 255 -20.36 -45.19 17.80
CA ASP A 255 -19.67 -46.45 18.08
C ASP A 255 -19.27 -47.27 16.85
N SER A 256 -18.04 -47.79 16.84
CA SER A 256 -17.76 -49.20 16.51
C SER A 256 -16.28 -49.55 16.74
N THR A 257 -16.04 -50.33 17.79
CA THR A 257 -15.13 -51.49 17.87
C THR A 257 -13.89 -51.55 16.96
N GLY A 258 -12.72 -51.50 17.59
CA GLY A 258 -11.46 -51.95 17.01
C GLY A 258 -11.22 -53.47 17.15
N ALA A 259 -10.44 -54.01 16.21
CA ALA A 259 -9.44 -55.07 16.42
C ALA A 259 -8.88 -55.50 15.04
N GLY A 260 -7.55 -55.56 14.87
CA GLY A 260 -6.95 -56.29 13.76
C GLY A 260 -5.64 -55.75 13.18
N GLN A 261 -4.55 -55.94 13.95
CA GLN A 261 -3.15 -56.28 13.60
C GLN A 261 -2.42 -55.85 12.29
N PRO A 262 -1.06 -55.78 12.34
CA PRO A 262 -0.22 -55.06 11.38
C PRO A 262 0.44 -55.97 10.34
N GLY A 263 0.90 -55.39 9.22
CA GLY A 263 1.75 -56.11 8.28
C GLY A 263 2.30 -55.27 7.13
N HIS A 264 3.63 -55.31 7.02
CA HIS A 264 4.44 -55.18 5.81
C HIS A 264 4.89 -53.79 5.29
N GLN A 265 6.22 -53.62 5.41
CA GLN A 265 7.11 -52.87 4.52
C GLN A 265 6.76 -53.11 3.04
N GLU A 266 6.83 -52.07 2.20
CA GLU A 266 7.74 -52.03 1.05
C GLU A 266 7.72 -50.68 0.30
N ARG A 267 8.94 -50.18 0.05
CA ARG A 267 9.46 -49.51 -1.15
C ARG A 267 8.69 -48.33 -1.80
N LEU A 268 9.38 -47.19 -1.78
CA LEU A 268 9.33 -46.13 -2.80
C LEU A 268 9.44 -46.69 -4.24
N PRO A 269 8.86 -46.01 -5.25
CA PRO A 269 9.72 -45.11 -6.02
C PRO A 269 9.08 -43.80 -6.50
N PHE A 270 9.93 -42.79 -6.49
CA PHE A 270 10.06 -41.69 -7.45
C PHE A 270 9.35 -41.92 -8.80
N ARG A 271 8.51 -40.95 -9.21
CA ARG A 271 8.33 -40.59 -10.63
C ARG A 271 8.13 -39.09 -10.80
N SER A 272 9.08 -38.52 -11.53
CA SER A 272 9.02 -37.26 -12.25
C SER A 272 7.91 -37.25 -13.30
N ARG A 273 7.32 -36.08 -13.57
CA ARG A 273 6.79 -35.69 -14.88
C ARG A 273 6.75 -34.16 -15.01
N GLN A 274 7.51 -33.69 -15.99
CA GLN A 274 7.35 -32.40 -16.67
C GLN A 274 6.19 -32.46 -17.68
N SER A 275 5.92 -31.30 -18.27
CA SER A 275 5.13 -31.00 -19.48
C SER A 275 3.64 -30.77 -19.18
N VAL A 276 3.02 -29.65 -19.55
CA VAL A 276 3.26 -28.65 -20.62
C VAL A 276 2.94 -27.26 -20.07
#